data_AF-A0A8S4DYF9-F1
#
_entry.id   AF-A0A8S4DYF9-F1
#
_cell.length_a   1.000
_cell.length_b   1.000
_cell.length_c   1.000
_cell.angle_alpha   90.00
_cell.angle_beta   90.00
_cell.angle_gamma   90.00
#
_symmetry.space_group_name_H-M   'P 1'
#
loop_
_entity.id
_entity.type
_entity.pdbx_description
1 polymer ?
#
loop_
_entity_poly.entity_id
_entity_poly.type
_entity_poly.pdbx_seq_one_letter_code
_entity_poly.pdbx_strand_id
1 'polypeptide(L)'
;MVSKQDSPATSATWWWELAGRGRGGGGAVCEALAAYAAGATYLPQPEHVAFALDLMEIALNVHGLIETCIQILKELSEVETALIARGAPSNSVAAPRAYTSALALYTVGALRRYHSCLLLCVEQTSAVFEQLCRLVKCVVNPGDCGSAERCVLAQLHDLYKAAAHLCHAPHADTFANAYPKIKQALYSPLQPVPSNYTYNPQFLSEFFTNPRKGKIELSWARQVAESPANRYSFVCSAMLAVCREVDNDRVNELGVLCAEMTAWCSGLAAEWLGALVALCGAQHYPAAPHAAPPPLYPDLLQHRDLHDASASDALAVFTCILVARHCFSLEDFVRHAALPSLVKACGGGAAGAHPANAPSPDAGARLTCHLLLRLFKTLDTPQPEMRCSVTAPSPDAGARLTCHLLLRLFKTLDTPQPGMWSFIKATN
;
A
#
# COMPACT_ATOMS: atom_id res chain seq x y z
N MET A 1 4.41 10.52 -47.88
CA MET A 1 2.97 10.17 -47.93
C MET A 1 2.60 9.53 -46.60
N VAL A 2 1.82 10.28 -45.82
CA VAL A 2 1.04 9.96 -44.60
C VAL A 2 1.51 8.79 -43.72
N SER A 3 2.12 9.17 -42.59
CA SER A 3 2.21 8.36 -41.37
C SER A 3 0.78 8.08 -40.86
N LYS A 4 0.41 6.81 -40.75
CA LYS A 4 -0.88 6.39 -40.19
C LYS A 4 -0.75 6.49 -38.67
N GLN A 5 -1.29 7.58 -38.11
CA GLN A 5 -1.57 7.70 -36.69
C GLN A 5 -2.51 6.56 -36.28
N ASP A 6 -2.07 5.73 -35.33
CA ASP A 6 -2.94 4.80 -34.63
C ASP A 6 -4.06 5.58 -33.93
N SER A 7 -5.28 5.39 -34.42
CA SER A 7 -6.48 6.00 -33.87
C SER A 7 -6.86 5.29 -32.55
N PRO A 8 -7.31 6.01 -31.51
CA PRO A 8 -7.83 5.42 -30.28
C PRO A 8 -9.08 4.51 -30.48
N ALA A 9 -9.64 4.48 -31.70
CA ALA A 9 -10.78 3.62 -32.04
C ALA A 9 -10.44 2.14 -32.23
N THR A 10 -9.18 1.78 -32.53
CA THR A 10 -8.77 0.37 -32.78
C THR A 10 -8.52 -0.44 -31.51
N SER A 11 -8.21 0.21 -30.38
CA SER A 11 -8.02 -0.49 -29.10
C SER A 11 -9.35 -0.93 -28.49
N ALA A 12 -10.35 -0.05 -28.49
CA ALA A 12 -11.68 -0.33 -27.92
C ALA A 12 -12.43 -1.43 -28.70
N THR A 13 -12.34 -1.46 -30.02
CA THR A 13 -12.96 -2.52 -30.84
C THR A 13 -12.32 -3.88 -30.62
N TRP A 14 -10.99 -3.94 -30.41
CA TRP A 14 -10.30 -5.18 -30.05
C TRP A 14 -10.77 -5.76 -28.71
N TRP A 15 -10.95 -4.91 -27.70
CA TRP A 15 -11.47 -5.33 -26.39
C TRP A 15 -12.91 -5.86 -26.46
N TRP A 16 -13.78 -5.19 -27.23
CA TRP A 16 -15.16 -5.65 -27.44
C TRP A 16 -15.25 -6.95 -28.25
N GLU A 17 -14.39 -7.15 -29.25
CA GLU A 17 -14.33 -8.41 -30.01
C GLU A 17 -13.79 -9.59 -29.18
N LEU A 18 -12.85 -9.34 -28.25
CA LEU A 18 -12.35 -10.36 -27.31
C LEU A 18 -13.39 -10.73 -26.25
N ALA A 19 -14.09 -9.75 -25.68
CA ALA A 19 -15.19 -9.97 -24.74
C ALA A 19 -16.37 -10.71 -25.40
N GLY A 20 -16.64 -10.43 -26.68
CA GLY A 20 -17.70 -11.09 -27.47
C GLY A 20 -17.44 -12.56 -27.82
N ARG A 21 -16.21 -13.07 -27.63
CA ARG A 21 -15.84 -14.48 -27.89
C ARG A 21 -16.08 -15.44 -26.71
N GLY A 22 -16.80 -15.01 -25.67
CA GLY A 22 -17.19 -15.87 -24.55
C GLY A 22 -16.05 -16.25 -23.59
N ARG A 23 -14.85 -15.65 -23.74
CA ARG A 23 -13.76 -15.76 -22.77
C ARG A 23 -13.82 -14.53 -21.86
N GLY A 24 -13.92 -14.74 -20.55
CA GLY A 24 -13.98 -13.63 -19.58
C GLY A 24 -12.80 -12.66 -19.72
N GLY A 25 -12.96 -11.41 -19.30
CA GLY A 25 -11.99 -10.33 -19.50
C GLY A 25 -10.55 -10.63 -19.05
N GLY A 26 -10.35 -11.55 -18.08
CA GLY A 26 -9.01 -12.01 -17.66
C GLY A 26 -8.23 -12.78 -18.73
N GLY A 27 -8.91 -13.56 -19.59
CA GLY A 27 -8.26 -14.30 -20.68
C GLY A 27 -7.64 -13.37 -21.72
N ALA A 28 -8.37 -12.32 -22.08
CA ALA A 28 -7.90 -11.29 -23.01
C ALA A 28 -6.65 -10.55 -22.51
N VAL A 29 -6.59 -10.26 -21.21
CA VAL A 29 -5.40 -9.65 -20.59
C VAL A 29 -4.19 -10.57 -20.71
N CYS A 30 -4.34 -11.84 -20.34
CA CYS A 30 -3.23 -12.79 -20.34
C CYS A 30 -2.71 -13.06 -21.77
N GLU A 31 -3.61 -13.19 -22.74
CA GLU A 31 -3.24 -13.32 -24.16
C GLU A 31 -2.46 -12.10 -24.66
N ALA A 32 -2.87 -10.88 -24.29
CA ALA A 32 -2.18 -9.67 -24.68
C ALA A 32 -0.77 -9.56 -24.06
N LEU A 33 -0.60 -9.95 -22.79
CA LEU A 33 0.71 -9.99 -22.13
C LEU A 33 1.64 -11.01 -22.78
N ALA A 34 1.16 -12.24 -23.00
CA ALA A 34 1.92 -13.30 -23.66
C ALA A 34 2.28 -12.93 -25.10
N ALA A 35 1.35 -12.34 -25.86
CA ALA A 35 1.61 -11.86 -27.22
C ALA A 35 2.69 -10.76 -27.22
N TYR A 36 2.64 -9.84 -26.25
CA TYR A 36 3.66 -8.80 -26.11
C TYR A 36 5.04 -9.40 -25.80
N ALA A 37 5.12 -10.34 -24.86
CA ALA A 37 6.35 -11.08 -24.56
C ALA A 37 6.91 -11.79 -25.80
N ALA A 38 6.03 -12.35 -26.63
CA ALA A 38 6.38 -13.04 -27.88
C ALA A 38 6.75 -12.13 -29.07
N GLY A 39 6.60 -10.81 -28.96
CA GLY A 39 6.98 -9.88 -30.05
C GLY A 39 5.93 -8.87 -30.48
N ALA A 40 4.70 -8.95 -29.97
CA ALA A 40 3.66 -7.99 -30.32
C ALA A 40 3.98 -6.58 -29.79
N THR A 41 3.45 -5.57 -30.48
CA THR A 41 3.69 -4.15 -30.17
C THR A 41 2.74 -3.61 -29.11
N TYR A 42 1.56 -4.20 -28.99
CA TYR A 42 0.54 -3.75 -28.04
C TYR A 42 0.81 -4.32 -26.65
N LEU A 43 1.01 -3.44 -25.67
CA LEU A 43 1.04 -3.75 -24.24
C LEU A 43 -0.22 -3.14 -23.60
N PRO A 44 -1.09 -3.92 -22.93
CA PRO A 44 -2.22 -3.33 -22.21
C PRO A 44 -1.73 -2.34 -21.15
N GLN A 45 -2.44 -1.23 -20.97
CA GLN A 45 -2.13 -0.31 -19.87
C GLN A 45 -2.42 -0.97 -18.51
N PRO A 46 -1.65 -0.68 -17.45
CA PRO A 46 -1.89 -1.26 -16.12
C PRO A 46 -3.33 -1.04 -15.62
N GLU A 47 -3.93 0.09 -15.99
CA GLU A 47 -5.28 0.47 -15.59
C GLU A 47 -6.35 -0.44 -16.21
N HIS A 48 -6.12 -0.89 -17.45
CA HIS A 48 -7.00 -1.85 -18.12
C HIS A 48 -6.92 -3.24 -17.48
N VAL A 49 -5.73 -3.65 -17.06
CA VAL A 49 -5.54 -4.91 -16.34
C VAL A 49 -6.29 -4.87 -15.00
N ALA A 50 -6.10 -3.80 -14.22
CA ALA A 50 -6.81 -3.61 -12.97
C ALA A 50 -8.33 -3.60 -13.17
N PHE A 51 -8.84 -2.90 -14.19
CA PHE A 51 -10.26 -2.90 -14.53
C PHE A 51 -10.80 -4.29 -14.84
N ALA A 52 -10.06 -5.12 -15.57
CA ALA A 52 -10.46 -6.50 -15.83
C ALA A 52 -10.57 -7.31 -14.54
N LEU A 53 -9.60 -7.18 -13.62
CA LEU A 53 -9.66 -7.81 -12.29
C LEU A 53 -10.87 -7.31 -11.47
N ASP A 54 -11.17 -6.00 -11.53
CA ASP A 54 -12.37 -5.40 -10.91
C ASP A 54 -13.65 -6.07 -11.44
N LEU A 55 -13.79 -6.20 -12.76
CA LEU A 55 -14.96 -6.82 -13.38
C LEU A 55 -15.15 -8.29 -12.97
N MET A 56 -14.05 -9.05 -12.87
CA MET A 56 -14.11 -10.44 -12.43
C MET A 56 -14.54 -10.54 -10.96
N GLU A 57 -14.07 -9.62 -10.13
CA GLU A 57 -14.50 -9.49 -8.74
C GLU A 57 -15.99 -9.12 -8.63
N ILE A 58 -16.47 -8.16 -9.43
CA ILE A 58 -17.90 -7.76 -9.47
C ILE A 58 -18.77 -8.94 -9.91
N ALA A 59 -18.29 -9.73 -10.89
CA ALA A 59 -18.93 -10.94 -11.36
C ALA A 59 -18.86 -12.10 -10.35
N LEU A 60 -18.21 -11.90 -9.19
CA LEU A 60 -17.96 -12.92 -8.16
C LEU A 60 -17.23 -14.16 -8.71
N ASN A 61 -16.48 -14.01 -9.81
CA ASN A 61 -15.68 -15.07 -10.40
C ASN A 61 -14.32 -15.17 -9.70
N VAL A 62 -14.35 -15.50 -8.40
CA VAL A 62 -13.14 -15.54 -7.54
C VAL A 62 -12.13 -16.57 -8.05
N HIS A 63 -12.60 -17.74 -8.48
CA HIS A 63 -11.72 -18.79 -9.01
C HIS A 63 -10.99 -18.32 -10.27
N GLY A 64 -11.73 -17.82 -11.27
CA GLY A 64 -11.13 -17.30 -12.50
C GLY A 64 -10.25 -16.08 -12.25
N LEU A 65 -10.57 -15.25 -11.24
CA LEU A 65 -9.74 -14.12 -10.83
C LEU A 65 -8.37 -14.61 -10.33
N ILE A 66 -8.34 -15.63 -9.46
CA ILE A 66 -7.09 -16.24 -8.97
C ILE A 66 -6.31 -16.87 -10.12
N GLU A 67 -6.96 -17.58 -11.04
CA GLU A 67 -6.29 -18.13 -12.23
C GLU A 67 -5.68 -17.03 -13.12
N THR A 68 -6.40 -15.94 -13.33
CA THR A 68 -5.92 -14.78 -14.09
C THR A 68 -4.71 -14.16 -13.40
N CYS A 69 -4.75 -14.00 -12.08
CA CYS A 69 -3.62 -13.54 -11.29
C CYS A 69 -2.38 -14.45 -11.46
N ILE A 70 -2.54 -15.78 -11.42
CA ILE A 70 -1.43 -16.73 -11.64
C ILE A 70 -0.82 -16.52 -13.04
N GLN A 71 -1.65 -16.39 -14.07
CA GLN A 71 -1.17 -16.20 -15.44
C GLN A 71 -0.47 -14.85 -15.62
N ILE A 72 -1.02 -13.76 -15.07
CA ILE A 72 -0.33 -12.46 -15.09
C ILE A 72 1.05 -12.59 -14.46
N LEU A 73 1.16 -13.18 -13.26
CA LEU A 73 2.45 -13.35 -12.57
C LEU A 73 3.46 -14.16 -13.38
N LYS A 74 3.00 -15.18 -14.11
CA LYS A 74 3.85 -16.00 -14.97
C LYS A 74 4.47 -15.20 -16.12
N GLU A 75 3.67 -14.35 -16.77
CA GLU A 75 4.11 -13.54 -17.92
C GLU A 75 4.97 -12.34 -17.51
N LEU A 76 4.90 -11.87 -16.26
CA LEU A 76 5.58 -10.66 -15.80
C LEU A 76 7.09 -10.62 -16.12
N SER A 77 7.81 -11.72 -15.86
CA SER A 77 9.26 -11.78 -16.10
C SER A 77 9.62 -11.66 -17.58
N GLU A 78 8.80 -12.22 -18.47
CA GLU A 78 9.03 -12.19 -19.91
C GLU A 78 8.66 -10.82 -20.48
N VAL A 79 7.55 -10.22 -20.00
CA VAL A 79 7.15 -8.85 -20.33
C VAL A 79 8.21 -7.84 -19.90
N GLU A 80 8.81 -7.98 -18.71
CA GLU A 80 9.92 -7.12 -18.27
C GLU A 80 11.12 -7.22 -19.20
N THR A 81 11.51 -8.45 -19.56
CA THR A 81 12.62 -8.71 -20.47
C THR A 81 12.38 -8.09 -21.85
N ALA A 82 11.15 -8.21 -22.38
CA ALA A 82 10.75 -7.61 -23.63
C ALA A 82 10.77 -6.07 -23.58
N LEU A 83 10.33 -5.47 -22.46
CA LEU A 83 10.38 -4.01 -22.24
C LEU A 83 11.82 -3.49 -22.19
N ILE A 84 12.73 -4.21 -21.53
CA ILE A 84 14.16 -3.87 -21.47
C ILE A 84 14.78 -3.93 -22.87
N ALA A 85 14.54 -5.03 -23.60
CA ALA A 85 15.10 -5.24 -24.94
C ALA A 85 14.65 -4.18 -25.96
N ARG A 86 13.44 -3.64 -25.80
CA ARG A 86 12.86 -2.61 -26.68
C ARG A 86 13.26 -1.19 -26.32
N GLY A 87 14.12 -1.00 -25.32
CA GLY A 87 14.67 0.31 -24.95
C GLY A 87 13.62 1.29 -24.44
N ALA A 88 12.56 0.79 -23.76
CA ALA A 88 11.49 1.63 -23.28
C ALA A 88 12.05 2.79 -22.41
N PRO A 89 11.68 4.05 -22.70
CA PRO A 89 12.27 5.20 -22.03
C PRO A 89 12.00 5.11 -20.53
N SER A 90 13.09 5.22 -19.76
CA SER A 90 13.10 4.96 -18.32
C SER A 90 12.27 5.95 -17.46
N ASN A 91 11.70 6.98 -18.08
CA ASN A 91 10.83 8.00 -17.48
C ASN A 91 9.36 7.89 -17.95
N SER A 92 9.00 6.84 -18.68
CA SER A 92 7.60 6.60 -19.08
C SER A 92 6.92 5.62 -18.12
N VAL A 93 5.58 5.61 -18.11
CA VAL A 93 4.77 4.56 -17.46
C VAL A 93 5.10 3.16 -18.02
N ALA A 94 5.69 3.10 -19.22
CA ALA A 94 6.23 1.90 -19.85
C ALA A 94 7.69 1.58 -19.44
N ALA A 95 8.27 2.24 -18.43
CA ALA A 95 9.54 1.83 -17.88
C ALA A 95 9.41 0.40 -17.32
N PRO A 96 10.31 -0.55 -17.69
CA PRO A 96 10.10 -1.99 -17.48
C PRO A 96 9.65 -2.33 -16.05
N ARG A 97 10.38 -1.82 -15.05
CA ARG A 97 10.12 -2.06 -13.63
C ARG A 97 8.87 -1.38 -13.10
N ALA A 98 8.52 -0.20 -13.60
CA ALA A 98 7.34 0.53 -13.13
C ALA A 98 6.06 -0.21 -13.54
N TYR A 99 6.02 -0.67 -14.80
CA TYR A 99 4.92 -1.44 -15.33
C TYR A 99 4.74 -2.79 -14.60
N THR A 100 5.83 -3.57 -14.47
CA THR A 100 5.74 -4.88 -13.79
C THR A 100 5.43 -4.75 -12.31
N SER A 101 5.97 -3.73 -11.63
CA SER A 101 5.63 -3.43 -10.24
C SER A 101 4.14 -3.10 -10.08
N ALA A 102 3.56 -2.30 -10.98
CA ALA A 102 2.14 -1.97 -10.93
C ALA A 102 1.27 -3.23 -11.08
N LEU A 103 1.56 -4.08 -12.07
CA LEU A 103 0.83 -5.33 -12.28
C LEU A 103 1.01 -6.33 -11.13
N ALA A 104 2.22 -6.46 -10.59
CA ALA A 104 2.49 -7.28 -9.41
C ALA A 104 1.63 -6.83 -8.22
N LEU A 105 1.46 -5.52 -8.04
CA LEU A 105 0.64 -4.98 -6.98
C LEU A 105 -0.85 -5.23 -7.18
N TYR A 106 -1.39 -5.01 -8.38
CA TYR A 106 -2.79 -5.34 -8.66
C TYR A 106 -3.08 -6.81 -8.35
N THR A 107 -2.16 -7.68 -8.77
CA THR A 107 -2.28 -9.13 -8.57
C THR A 107 -2.17 -9.51 -7.10
N VAL A 108 -1.13 -9.05 -6.39
CA VAL A 108 -0.96 -9.32 -4.95
C VAL A 108 -2.11 -8.75 -4.14
N GLY A 109 -2.64 -7.57 -4.52
CA GLY A 109 -3.84 -7.00 -3.93
C GLY A 109 -5.05 -7.91 -4.05
N ALA A 110 -5.35 -8.40 -5.26
CA ALA A 110 -6.45 -9.34 -5.48
C ALA A 110 -6.25 -10.66 -4.70
N LEU A 111 -5.04 -11.22 -4.73
CA LEU A 111 -4.71 -12.46 -4.02
C LEU A 111 -4.80 -12.31 -2.49
N ARG A 112 -4.43 -11.16 -1.94
CA ARG A 112 -4.60 -10.84 -0.52
C ARG A 112 -6.08 -10.76 -0.16
N ARG A 113 -6.89 -10.04 -0.94
CA ARG A 113 -8.33 -9.94 -0.69
C ARG A 113 -9.03 -11.31 -0.63
N TYR A 114 -8.59 -12.26 -1.45
CA TYR A 114 -9.12 -13.61 -1.53
C TYR A 114 -8.20 -14.68 -0.94
N HIS A 115 -7.33 -14.31 0.00
CA HIS A 115 -6.34 -15.22 0.56
C HIS A 115 -6.98 -16.46 1.20
N SER A 116 -8.06 -16.29 1.96
CA SER A 116 -8.78 -17.44 2.53
C SER A 116 -9.31 -18.38 1.45
N CYS A 117 -9.82 -17.86 0.33
CA CYS A 117 -10.26 -18.67 -0.80
C CYS A 117 -9.09 -19.36 -1.50
N LEU A 118 -7.98 -18.64 -1.69
CA LEU A 118 -6.74 -19.18 -2.25
C LEU A 118 -6.25 -20.39 -1.46
N LEU A 119 -6.22 -20.30 -0.12
CA LEU A 119 -5.77 -21.39 0.77
C LEU A 119 -6.64 -22.66 0.69
N LEU A 120 -7.88 -22.58 0.19
CA LEU A 120 -8.73 -23.76 -0.02
C LEU A 120 -8.28 -24.60 -1.22
N CYS A 121 -7.47 -24.05 -2.12
CA CYS A 121 -6.95 -24.74 -3.29
C CYS A 121 -5.42 -24.85 -3.23
N VAL A 122 -4.93 -26.05 -2.93
CA VAL A 122 -3.50 -26.37 -2.81
C VAL A 122 -2.74 -26.09 -4.11
N GLU A 123 -3.35 -26.41 -5.25
CA GLU A 123 -2.77 -26.21 -6.57
C GLU A 123 -2.59 -24.72 -6.90
N GLN A 124 -3.63 -23.90 -6.69
CA GLN A 124 -3.56 -22.45 -6.88
C GLN A 124 -2.60 -21.80 -5.87
N THR A 125 -2.61 -22.25 -4.61
CA THR A 125 -1.70 -21.75 -3.58
C THR A 125 -0.24 -22.00 -3.95
N SER A 126 0.07 -23.22 -4.40
CA SER A 126 1.42 -23.60 -4.84
C SER A 126 1.85 -22.85 -6.09
N ALA A 127 0.96 -22.69 -7.07
CA ALA A 127 1.24 -21.95 -8.29
C ALA A 127 1.51 -20.46 -8.02
N VAL A 128 0.69 -19.82 -7.17
CA VAL A 128 0.92 -18.43 -6.74
C VAL A 128 2.26 -18.32 -6.02
N PHE A 129 2.55 -19.19 -5.06
CA PHE A 129 3.80 -19.18 -4.31
C PHE A 129 5.02 -19.30 -5.25
N GLU A 130 4.96 -20.23 -6.20
CA GLU A 130 6.03 -20.42 -7.18
C GLU A 130 6.25 -19.18 -8.05
N GLN A 131 5.19 -18.58 -8.60
CA GLN A 131 5.35 -17.40 -9.46
C GLN A 131 5.85 -16.18 -8.66
N LEU A 132 5.38 -15.98 -7.43
CA LEU A 132 5.87 -14.90 -6.58
C LEU A 132 7.35 -15.10 -6.22
N CYS A 133 7.78 -16.33 -5.89
CA CYS A 133 9.20 -16.66 -5.66
C CYS A 133 10.06 -16.34 -6.89
N ARG A 134 9.55 -16.59 -8.10
CA ARG A 134 10.25 -16.25 -9.34
C ARG A 134 10.36 -14.75 -9.59
N LEU A 135 9.39 -13.97 -9.11
CA LEU A 135 9.37 -12.51 -9.26
C LEU A 135 10.43 -11.84 -8.36
N VAL A 136 10.70 -12.40 -7.17
CA VAL A 136 11.63 -11.81 -6.18
C VAL A 136 13.00 -12.50 -6.10
N LYS A 137 13.46 -13.10 -7.20
CA LYS A 137 14.74 -13.86 -7.30
C LYS A 137 15.99 -13.11 -6.77
N CYS A 138 15.92 -11.80 -6.54
CA CYS A 138 17.04 -10.97 -6.08
C CYS A 138 17.07 -10.65 -4.58
N VAL A 139 16.12 -11.11 -3.75
CA VAL A 139 16.03 -10.62 -2.36
C VAL A 139 16.95 -11.41 -1.42
N VAL A 140 18.22 -11.01 -1.39
CA VAL A 140 19.20 -11.43 -0.36
C VAL A 140 18.94 -10.69 0.96
N ASN A 141 18.35 -9.49 0.88
CA ASN A 141 18.06 -8.57 1.98
C ASN A 141 16.78 -7.75 1.71
N PRO A 142 15.75 -7.79 2.57
CA PRO A 142 14.55 -6.97 2.43
C PRO A 142 14.77 -5.46 2.42
N GLY A 143 15.95 -4.96 2.85
CA GLY A 143 16.31 -3.54 2.77
C GLY A 143 16.71 -3.07 1.36
N ASP A 144 16.95 -3.99 0.43
CA ASP A 144 17.36 -3.68 -0.95
C ASP A 144 16.18 -3.72 -1.93
N CYS A 145 14.95 -3.89 -1.42
CA CYS A 145 13.75 -3.99 -2.24
C CYS A 145 12.92 -2.70 -2.22
N GLY A 146 12.19 -2.44 -3.31
CA GLY A 146 11.25 -1.32 -3.41
C GLY A 146 9.95 -1.61 -2.65
N SER A 147 9.08 -0.60 -2.50
CA SER A 147 7.84 -0.79 -1.73
C SER A 147 6.87 -1.77 -2.41
N ALA A 148 6.96 -1.95 -3.73
CA ALA A 148 6.16 -2.93 -4.46
C ALA A 148 6.60 -4.36 -4.14
N GLU A 149 7.91 -4.61 -4.13
CA GLU A 149 8.51 -5.90 -3.80
C GLU A 149 8.24 -6.27 -2.34
N ARG A 150 8.23 -5.30 -1.40
CA ARG A 150 7.79 -5.54 -0.01
C ARG A 150 6.41 -6.18 0.07
N CYS A 151 5.46 -5.75 -0.76
CA CYS A 151 4.12 -6.33 -0.79
C CYS A 151 4.13 -7.78 -1.28
N VAL A 152 4.97 -8.09 -2.29
CA VAL A 152 5.18 -9.45 -2.78
C VAL A 152 5.80 -10.34 -1.71
N LEU A 153 6.84 -9.87 -1.02
CA LEU A 153 7.51 -10.57 0.08
C LEU A 153 6.56 -10.85 1.24
N ALA A 154 5.70 -9.89 1.57
CA ALA A 154 4.68 -10.07 2.59
C ALA A 154 3.65 -11.14 2.19
N GLN A 155 3.18 -11.15 0.94
CA GLN A 155 2.29 -12.22 0.45
C GLN A 155 2.96 -13.59 0.50
N LEU A 156 4.23 -13.70 0.09
CA LEU A 156 5.00 -14.94 0.19
C LEU A 156 5.13 -15.42 1.64
N HIS A 157 5.45 -14.50 2.56
CA HIS A 157 5.52 -14.80 3.99
C HIS A 157 4.19 -15.33 4.52
N ASP A 158 3.08 -14.65 4.22
CA ASP A 158 1.76 -15.03 4.73
C ASP A 158 1.30 -16.39 4.16
N LEU A 159 1.54 -16.66 2.87
CA LEU A 159 1.27 -17.97 2.27
C LEU A 159 2.11 -19.07 2.92
N TYR A 160 3.42 -18.87 3.03
CA TYR A 160 4.34 -19.86 3.61
C TYR A 160 4.02 -20.16 5.08
N LYS A 161 3.58 -19.14 5.84
CA LYS A 161 3.13 -19.29 7.23
C LYS A 161 1.81 -20.07 7.33
N ALA A 162 0.88 -19.85 6.40
CA ALA A 162 -0.47 -20.41 6.45
C ALA A 162 -0.59 -21.82 5.84
N ALA A 163 0.25 -22.16 4.86
CA ALA A 163 0.14 -23.38 4.07
C ALA A 163 1.37 -24.29 4.24
N ALA A 164 1.26 -25.27 5.13
CA ALA A 164 2.35 -26.20 5.44
C ALA A 164 2.87 -26.98 4.22
N HIS A 165 2.03 -27.28 3.23
CA HIS A 165 2.44 -27.99 2.02
C HIS A 165 3.48 -27.22 1.18
N LEU A 166 3.61 -25.91 1.37
CA LEU A 166 4.59 -25.08 0.65
C LEU A 166 6.04 -25.33 1.09
N CYS A 167 6.28 -26.01 2.21
CA CYS A 167 7.64 -26.38 2.63
C CYS A 167 8.33 -27.34 1.65
N HIS A 168 7.56 -27.99 0.77
CA HIS A 168 8.05 -28.89 -0.28
C HIS A 168 7.83 -28.35 -1.69
N ALA A 169 7.36 -27.11 -1.83
CA ALA A 169 7.12 -26.50 -3.13
C ALA A 169 8.44 -26.15 -3.86
N PRO A 170 8.42 -25.98 -5.19
CA PRO A 170 9.56 -25.43 -5.91
C PRO A 170 10.00 -24.09 -5.30
N HIS A 171 11.31 -23.89 -5.15
CA HIS A 171 11.92 -22.70 -4.53
C HIS A 171 11.72 -22.58 -3.00
N ALA A 172 11.09 -23.56 -2.33
CA ALA A 172 10.87 -23.53 -0.88
C ALA A 172 12.19 -23.44 -0.09
N ASP A 173 13.23 -24.17 -0.48
CA ASP A 173 14.54 -24.13 0.20
C ASP A 173 15.18 -22.72 0.13
N THR A 174 15.08 -22.07 -1.03
CA THR A 174 15.57 -20.69 -1.20
C THR A 174 14.75 -19.73 -0.35
N PHE A 175 13.44 -19.87 -0.35
CA PHE A 175 12.55 -19.00 0.42
C PHE A 175 12.67 -19.20 1.93
N ALA A 176 12.91 -20.42 2.40
CA ALA A 176 13.08 -20.74 3.82
C ALA A 176 14.22 -19.91 4.46
N ASN A 177 15.28 -19.62 3.70
CA ASN A 177 16.38 -18.76 4.15
C ASN A 177 16.00 -17.26 4.21
N ALA A 178 15.07 -16.81 3.36
CA ALA A 178 14.59 -15.43 3.32
C ALA A 178 13.48 -15.17 4.35
N TYR A 179 12.65 -16.18 4.66
CA TYR A 179 11.52 -16.09 5.57
C TYR A 179 11.81 -15.41 6.92
N PRO A 180 12.84 -15.79 7.71
CA PRO A 180 13.13 -15.13 8.98
C PRO A 180 13.56 -13.67 8.81
N LYS A 181 14.27 -13.34 7.72
CA LYS A 181 14.68 -11.95 7.42
C LYS A 181 13.47 -11.09 7.06
N ILE A 182 12.55 -11.62 6.26
CA ILE A 182 11.30 -10.95 5.90
C ILE A 182 10.45 -10.72 7.16
N LYS A 183 10.32 -11.74 8.03
CA LYS A 183 9.62 -11.61 9.31
C LYS A 183 10.22 -10.50 10.17
N GLN A 184 11.55 -10.46 10.28
CA GLN A 184 12.24 -9.41 11.05
C GLN A 184 12.02 -8.02 10.44
N ALA A 185 12.04 -7.88 9.12
CA ALA A 185 11.94 -6.58 8.45
C ALA A 185 10.50 -6.04 8.37
N LEU A 186 9.50 -6.89 8.18
CA LEU A 186 8.11 -6.48 7.89
C LEU A 186 7.12 -6.74 9.03
N TYR A 187 7.41 -7.69 9.92
CA TYR A 187 6.50 -8.17 10.97
C TYR A 187 7.09 -8.10 12.38
N SER A 188 8.26 -7.47 12.54
CA SER A 188 8.78 -7.12 13.86
C SER A 188 7.79 -6.17 14.54
N PRO A 189 7.33 -6.46 15.77
CA PRO A 189 6.48 -5.55 16.52
C PRO A 189 7.15 -4.18 16.63
N LEU A 190 6.42 -3.13 16.29
CA LEU A 190 6.90 -1.76 16.40
C LEU A 190 6.56 -1.20 17.78
N GLN A 191 7.40 -0.29 18.27
CA GLN A 191 7.10 0.52 19.43
C GLN A 191 7.18 2.00 19.01
N PRO A 192 6.17 2.83 19.31
CA PRO A 192 6.27 4.27 19.14
C PRO A 192 7.41 4.80 20.01
N VAL A 193 8.41 5.43 19.39
CA VAL A 193 9.55 6.03 20.08
C VAL A 193 9.29 7.52 20.28
N PRO A 194 9.42 8.08 21.49
CA PRO A 194 9.33 9.52 21.69
C PRO A 194 10.23 10.28 20.72
N SER A 195 9.66 11.27 20.04
CA SER A 195 10.36 12.01 18.99
C SER A 195 9.95 13.47 19.07
N ASN A 196 10.91 14.32 19.43
CA ASN A 196 10.72 15.74 19.76
C ASN A 196 11.88 16.61 19.25
N TYR A 197 12.42 16.26 18.07
CA TYR A 197 13.50 17.00 17.44
C TYR A 197 13.02 18.36 16.90
N THR A 198 13.96 19.27 16.63
CA THR A 198 13.63 20.53 15.97
C THR A 198 13.18 20.25 14.54
N TYR A 199 11.94 20.62 14.20
CA TYR A 199 11.42 20.48 12.85
C TYR A 199 12.16 21.39 11.86
N ASN A 200 12.77 20.82 10.83
CA ASN A 200 13.36 21.55 9.71
C ASN A 200 12.46 21.44 8.45
N PRO A 201 11.67 22.47 8.11
CA PRO A 201 10.77 22.44 6.95
C PRO A 201 11.50 22.48 5.60
N GLN A 202 12.79 22.83 5.56
CA GLN A 202 13.57 22.86 4.32
C GLN A 202 14.12 21.48 3.94
N PHE A 203 14.26 20.58 4.92
CA PHE A 203 14.80 19.24 4.72
C PHE A 203 13.94 18.45 3.73
N LEU A 204 14.51 18.15 2.56
CA LEU A 204 13.84 17.43 1.47
C LEU A 204 12.45 18.02 1.12
N SER A 205 12.31 19.35 1.20
CA SER A 205 11.04 20.04 0.92
C SER A 205 10.60 19.97 -0.55
N GLU A 206 11.55 19.78 -1.47
CA GLU A 206 11.31 19.64 -2.90
C GLU A 206 10.45 18.41 -3.26
N PHE A 207 10.49 17.36 -2.43
CA PHE A 207 9.74 16.12 -2.61
C PHE A 207 8.24 16.31 -2.48
N PHE A 208 7.85 17.17 -1.55
CA PHE A 208 6.46 17.41 -1.20
C PHE A 208 5.82 18.47 -2.10
N THR A 209 6.64 19.37 -2.66
CA THR A 209 6.16 20.44 -3.55
C THR A 209 6.09 19.99 -5.01
N ASN A 210 7.01 19.14 -5.50
CA ASN A 210 7.00 18.67 -6.89
C ASN A 210 7.56 17.23 -7.07
N PRO A 211 6.82 16.18 -6.65
CA PRO A 211 7.20 14.77 -6.82
C PRO A 211 7.34 14.33 -8.28
N ARG A 212 6.90 15.15 -9.27
CA ARG A 212 7.10 14.87 -10.70
C ARG A 212 8.53 15.19 -11.18
N LYS A 213 9.38 15.80 -10.35
CA LYS A 213 10.80 16.00 -10.63
C LYS A 213 11.64 14.85 -10.06
N GLY A 214 11.86 13.84 -10.90
CA GLY A 214 12.97 12.89 -10.76
C GLY A 214 12.62 11.59 -10.05
N LYS A 215 13.32 10.52 -10.44
CA LYS A 215 13.27 9.21 -9.78
C LYS A 215 13.73 9.36 -8.34
N ILE A 216 13.06 8.68 -7.41
CA ILE A 216 13.53 8.58 -6.02
C ILE A 216 14.91 7.92 -6.02
N GLU A 217 15.95 8.69 -5.70
CA GLU A 217 17.32 8.20 -5.61
C GLU A 217 17.62 7.60 -4.23
N LEU A 218 18.40 6.53 -4.22
CA LEU A 218 18.86 5.87 -2.99
C LEU A 218 19.67 6.82 -2.08
N SER A 219 20.30 7.86 -2.66
CA SER A 219 21.03 8.90 -1.93
C SER A 219 20.15 9.63 -0.90
N TRP A 220 18.88 9.83 -1.22
CA TRP A 220 17.93 10.53 -0.35
C TRP A 220 17.50 9.68 0.83
N ALA A 221 17.26 8.38 0.61
CA ALA A 221 16.99 7.46 1.70
C ALA A 221 18.15 7.38 2.70
N ARG A 222 19.39 7.48 2.22
CA ARG A 222 20.58 7.57 3.09
C ARG A 222 20.53 8.84 3.95
N GLN A 223 20.23 10.00 3.36
CA GLN A 223 20.07 11.25 4.13
C GLN A 223 18.97 11.16 5.19
N VAL A 224 17.83 10.53 4.87
CA VAL A 224 16.78 10.30 5.88
C VAL A 224 17.26 9.35 6.98
N ALA A 225 18.02 8.30 6.63
CA ALA A 225 18.55 7.33 7.57
C ALA A 225 19.68 7.87 8.47
N GLU A 226 20.40 8.90 8.05
CA GLU A 226 21.58 9.47 8.73
C GLU A 226 21.31 9.85 10.19
N SER A 227 20.13 10.42 10.50
CA SER A 227 19.83 10.82 11.87
C SER A 227 18.34 10.71 12.21
N PRO A 228 17.99 10.49 13.50
CA PRO A 228 16.61 10.58 13.98
C PRO A 228 15.96 11.95 13.70
N ALA A 229 16.72 13.05 13.74
CA ALA A 229 16.22 14.39 13.46
C ALA A 229 15.81 14.56 11.98
N ASN A 230 16.53 13.92 11.07
CA ASN A 230 16.18 13.90 9.64
C ASN A 230 14.89 13.12 9.41
N ARG A 231 14.75 11.95 10.03
CA ARG A 231 13.49 11.17 9.99
C ARG A 231 12.31 11.95 10.54
N TYR A 232 12.50 12.60 11.69
CA TYR A 232 11.48 13.46 12.29
C TYR A 232 11.04 14.57 11.33
N SER A 233 11.99 15.31 10.76
CA SER A 233 11.67 16.41 9.83
C SER A 233 10.99 15.90 8.56
N PHE A 234 11.41 14.74 8.03
CA PHE A 234 10.78 14.09 6.88
C PHE A 234 9.33 13.70 7.16
N VAL A 235 9.07 13.04 8.29
CA VAL A 235 7.72 12.62 8.70
C VAL A 235 6.83 13.83 8.93
N CYS A 236 7.34 14.89 9.59
CA CYS A 236 6.61 16.13 9.78
C CYS A 236 6.20 16.75 8.44
N SER A 237 7.14 16.94 7.53
CA SER A 237 6.89 17.51 6.21
C SER A 237 5.93 16.67 5.38
N ALA A 238 6.03 15.34 5.43
CA ALA A 238 5.12 14.44 4.73
C ALA A 238 3.69 14.54 5.25
N MET A 239 3.48 14.48 6.58
CA MET A 239 2.15 14.60 7.18
C MET A 239 1.52 15.95 6.87
N LEU A 240 2.27 17.05 7.00
CA LEU A 240 1.78 18.40 6.69
C LEU A 240 1.47 18.57 5.21
N ALA A 241 2.27 17.99 4.31
CA ALA A 241 1.99 17.99 2.88
C ALA A 241 0.67 17.28 2.60
N VAL A 242 0.52 16.03 3.07
CA VAL A 242 -0.70 15.23 2.90
C VAL A 242 -1.95 15.97 3.39
N CYS A 243 -1.88 16.64 4.54
CA CYS A 243 -3.04 17.33 5.12
C CYS A 243 -3.49 18.56 4.33
N ARG A 244 -2.63 19.10 3.49
CA ARG A 244 -2.96 20.24 2.61
C ARG A 244 -3.52 19.81 1.27
N GLU A 245 -3.44 18.52 0.96
CA GLU A 245 -3.89 17.99 -0.32
C GLU A 245 -5.37 17.62 -0.28
N VAL A 246 -6.11 18.16 -1.23
CA VAL A 246 -7.51 17.81 -1.49
C VAL A 246 -7.64 16.75 -2.58
N ASP A 247 -6.59 16.59 -3.38
CA ASP A 247 -6.54 15.65 -4.48
C ASP A 247 -6.03 14.27 -4.01
N ASN A 248 -6.86 13.25 -4.19
CA ASN A 248 -6.52 11.88 -3.83
C ASN A 248 -5.36 11.33 -4.69
N ASP A 249 -5.18 11.80 -5.93
CA ASP A 249 -4.04 11.44 -6.78
C ASP A 249 -2.75 11.87 -6.13
N ARG A 250 -2.75 13.09 -5.64
CA ARG A 250 -1.60 13.68 -4.98
C ARG A 250 -1.30 13.02 -3.64
N VAL A 251 -2.31 12.77 -2.81
CA VAL A 251 -2.14 12.00 -1.57
C VAL A 251 -1.55 10.61 -1.86
N ASN A 252 -1.96 10.00 -2.97
CA ASN A 252 -1.43 8.72 -3.42
C ASN A 252 0.04 8.78 -3.85
N GLU A 253 0.42 9.76 -4.68
CA GLU A 253 1.82 10.01 -5.06
C GLU A 253 2.71 10.16 -3.80
N LEU A 254 2.25 10.96 -2.83
CA LEU A 254 2.96 11.16 -1.56
C LEU A 254 3.05 9.87 -0.74
N GLY A 255 1.97 9.10 -0.64
CA GLY A 255 1.95 7.82 0.08
C GLY A 255 2.90 6.78 -0.54
N VAL A 256 2.91 6.66 -1.87
CA VAL A 256 3.83 5.75 -2.57
C VAL A 256 5.28 6.18 -2.36
N LEU A 257 5.57 7.49 -2.42
CA LEU A 257 6.89 8.03 -2.13
C LEU A 257 7.34 7.73 -0.70
N CYS A 258 6.49 7.96 0.30
CA CYS A 258 6.78 7.62 1.68
C CYS A 258 6.99 6.12 1.88
N ALA A 259 6.23 5.28 1.18
CA ALA A 259 6.41 3.83 1.21
C ALA A 259 7.75 3.39 0.59
N GLU A 260 8.14 3.99 -0.54
CA GLU A 260 9.43 3.72 -1.18
C GLU A 260 10.59 4.12 -0.26
N MET A 261 10.52 5.31 0.35
CA MET A 261 11.50 5.76 1.34
C MET A 261 11.54 4.85 2.57
N THR A 262 10.40 4.31 3.00
CA THR A 262 10.33 3.36 4.13
C THR A 262 10.93 2.00 3.77
N ALA A 263 10.91 1.61 2.50
CA ALA A 263 11.57 0.39 2.03
C ALA A 263 13.10 0.50 2.17
N TRP A 264 13.67 1.66 1.84
CA TRP A 264 15.11 1.92 1.96
C TRP A 264 15.55 2.43 3.34
N CYS A 265 14.61 2.93 4.15
CA CYS A 265 14.83 3.37 5.52
C CYS A 265 13.76 2.77 6.45
N SER A 266 13.97 1.53 6.90
CA SER A 266 13.03 0.81 7.78
C SER A 266 12.76 1.53 9.10
N GLY A 267 13.70 2.38 9.55
CA GLY A 267 13.52 3.22 10.74
C GLY A 267 12.32 4.18 10.66
N LEU A 268 11.83 4.50 9.46
CA LEU A 268 10.62 5.32 9.28
C LEU A 268 9.34 4.59 9.75
N ALA A 269 9.32 3.27 9.80
CA ALA A 269 8.14 2.50 10.23
C ALA A 269 7.64 2.92 11.62
N ALA A 270 8.54 3.02 12.59
CA ALA A 270 8.22 3.45 13.95
C ALA A 270 7.87 4.95 14.03
N GLU A 271 8.44 5.77 13.15
CA GLU A 271 8.19 7.22 13.07
C GLU A 271 6.78 7.51 12.56
N TRP A 272 6.33 6.83 11.50
CA TRP A 272 4.95 6.93 11.00
C TRP A 272 3.93 6.56 12.07
N LEU A 273 4.17 5.44 12.77
CA LEU A 273 3.32 5.00 13.86
C LEU A 273 3.32 6.03 15.00
N GLY A 274 4.49 6.56 15.39
CA GLY A 274 4.62 7.60 16.41
C GLY A 274 3.85 8.88 16.07
N ALA A 275 3.92 9.34 14.82
CA ALA A 275 3.16 10.50 14.35
C ALA A 275 1.65 10.25 14.41
N LEU A 276 1.17 9.09 13.97
CA LEU A 276 -0.25 8.73 14.06
C LEU A 276 -0.74 8.60 15.51
N VAL A 277 0.07 8.03 16.40
CA VAL A 277 -0.22 7.97 17.85
C VAL A 277 -0.37 9.39 18.43
N ALA A 278 0.47 10.33 18.01
CA ALA A 278 0.36 11.73 18.42
C ALA A 278 -0.95 12.37 17.93
N LEU A 279 -1.24 12.26 16.63
CA LEU A 279 -2.43 12.85 16.02
C LEU A 279 -3.73 12.27 16.58
N CYS A 280 -3.75 10.96 16.86
CA CYS A 280 -4.89 10.29 17.48
C CYS A 280 -5.06 10.64 18.98
N GLY A 281 -4.16 11.42 19.58
CA GLY A 281 -4.18 11.73 21.02
C GLY A 281 -3.96 10.50 21.91
N ALA A 282 -3.42 9.43 21.32
CA ALA A 282 -3.31 8.09 21.89
C ALA A 282 -2.10 7.91 22.82
N GLN A 283 -1.28 8.95 22.97
CA GLN A 283 -0.10 8.97 23.82
C GLN A 283 -0.46 8.50 25.25
N HIS A 284 -0.12 7.26 25.58
CA HIS A 284 -0.22 6.68 26.92
C HIS A 284 1.14 6.09 27.29
N TYR A 285 1.69 6.53 28.41
CA TYR A 285 2.89 5.95 29.03
C TYR A 285 2.51 5.38 30.40
N PRO A 286 3.19 4.32 30.88
CA PRO A 286 3.02 3.84 32.24
C PRO A 286 3.21 5.00 33.22
N ALA A 287 2.30 5.06 34.19
CA ALA A 287 2.21 6.11 35.19
C ALA A 287 3.44 6.13 36.12
N ALA A 288 4.56 6.65 35.64
CA ALA A 288 5.54 7.24 36.54
C ALA A 288 4.88 8.51 37.11
N PRO A 289 4.63 8.60 38.43
CA PRO A 289 3.74 9.63 38.99
C PRO A 289 4.21 11.09 38.84
N HIS A 290 5.42 11.34 38.31
CA HIS A 290 6.10 12.63 38.42
C HIS A 290 6.78 13.14 37.15
N ALA A 291 6.57 12.54 35.97
CA ALA A 291 7.12 13.07 34.72
C ALA A 291 6.07 13.06 33.61
N ALA A 292 5.82 14.24 33.02
CA ALA A 292 5.10 14.31 31.76
C ALA A 292 5.90 13.53 30.71
N PRO A 293 5.27 12.59 29.97
CA PRO A 293 5.99 11.84 28.95
C PRO A 293 6.51 12.79 27.87
N PRO A 294 7.68 12.50 27.29
CA PRO A 294 8.18 13.27 26.15
C PRO A 294 7.15 13.21 25.01
N PRO A 295 6.79 14.35 24.41
CA PRO A 295 5.77 14.39 23.38
C PRO A 295 6.24 13.62 22.14
N LEU A 296 5.33 12.89 21.51
CA LEU A 296 5.51 12.42 20.14
C LEU A 296 5.08 13.54 19.21
N TYR A 297 5.97 13.97 18.32
CA TYR A 297 5.66 14.89 17.22
C TYR A 297 4.93 16.18 17.63
N PRO A 298 5.48 16.96 18.60
CA PRO A 298 4.86 18.20 19.07
C PRO A 298 4.61 19.23 17.95
N ASP A 299 5.47 19.29 16.93
CA ASP A 299 5.31 20.23 15.81
C ASP A 299 4.03 19.94 15.00
N LEU A 300 3.69 18.66 14.80
CA LEU A 300 2.43 18.29 14.12
C LEU A 300 1.22 18.80 14.91
N LEU A 301 1.22 18.64 16.24
CA LEU A 301 0.09 19.06 17.07
C LEU A 301 -0.11 20.58 17.11
N GLN A 302 0.91 21.37 16.77
CA GLN A 302 0.84 22.83 16.75
C GLN A 302 0.31 23.39 15.42
N HIS A 303 0.29 22.60 14.36
CA HIS A 303 -0.12 23.04 13.04
C HIS A 303 -1.65 22.96 12.86
N ARG A 304 -2.26 24.11 12.55
CA ARG A 304 -3.73 24.24 12.37
C ARG A 304 -4.29 23.37 11.25
N ASP A 305 -3.51 23.14 10.20
CA ASP A 305 -3.91 22.38 9.01
C ASP A 305 -4.35 20.93 9.34
N LEU A 306 -3.84 20.37 10.44
CA LEU A 306 -4.10 18.99 10.87
C LEU A 306 -5.44 18.78 11.60
N HIS A 307 -6.18 19.85 11.86
CA HIS A 307 -7.45 19.81 12.59
C HIS A 307 -8.67 20.06 11.70
N ASP A 308 -8.48 20.22 10.39
CA ASP A 308 -9.60 20.33 9.45
C ASP A 308 -10.19 18.95 9.10
N ALA A 309 -11.48 18.92 8.75
CA ALA A 309 -12.16 17.71 8.32
C ALA A 309 -11.55 17.14 7.02
N SER A 310 -11.16 18.02 6.09
CA SER A 310 -10.51 17.65 4.83
C SER A 310 -9.15 16.95 5.04
N ALA A 311 -8.38 17.40 6.04
CA ALA A 311 -7.13 16.78 6.43
C ALA A 311 -7.32 15.37 7.00
N SER A 312 -8.45 15.10 7.68
CA SER A 312 -8.77 13.77 8.21
C SER A 312 -8.98 12.75 7.09
N ASP A 313 -9.65 13.13 6.00
CA ASP A 313 -9.85 12.28 4.82
C ASP A 313 -8.50 11.95 4.14
N ALA A 314 -7.66 12.97 3.92
CA ALA A 314 -6.34 12.80 3.32
C ALA A 314 -5.43 11.91 4.18
N LEU A 315 -5.39 12.14 5.49
CA LEU A 315 -4.66 11.29 6.45
C LEU A 315 -5.17 9.86 6.47
N ALA A 316 -6.49 9.64 6.31
CA ALA A 316 -7.06 8.31 6.26
C ALA A 316 -6.59 7.55 5.03
N VAL A 317 -6.61 8.18 3.85
CA VAL A 317 -6.10 7.58 2.62
C VAL A 317 -4.60 7.32 2.74
N PHE A 318 -3.83 8.29 3.24
CA PHE A 318 -2.39 8.12 3.46
C PHE A 318 -2.05 6.99 4.43
N THR A 319 -2.77 6.88 5.55
CA THR A 319 -2.64 5.78 6.51
C THR A 319 -2.97 4.44 5.84
N CYS A 320 -4.01 4.41 4.99
CA CYS A 320 -4.32 3.22 4.19
C CYS A 320 -3.15 2.84 3.26
N ILE A 321 -2.48 3.82 2.65
CA ILE A 321 -1.29 3.59 1.84
C ILE A 321 -0.18 2.96 2.66
N LEU A 322 0.19 3.58 3.78
CA LEU A 322 1.30 3.09 4.58
C LEU A 322 1.09 1.64 5.05
N VAL A 323 -0.10 1.29 5.52
CA VAL A 323 -0.37 -0.08 5.96
C VAL A 323 -0.43 -1.06 4.78
N ALA A 324 -1.10 -0.71 3.67
CA ALA A 324 -1.17 -1.58 2.49
C ALA A 324 0.22 -1.84 1.88
N ARG A 325 1.14 -0.87 1.98
CA ARG A 325 2.52 -0.98 1.52
C ARG A 325 3.47 -1.60 2.55
N HIS A 326 2.95 -2.12 3.67
CA HIS A 326 3.75 -2.72 4.74
C HIS A 326 4.78 -1.77 5.35
N CYS A 327 4.48 -0.47 5.44
CA CYS A 327 5.30 0.48 6.18
C CYS A 327 5.23 0.22 7.69
N PHE A 328 4.04 -0.12 8.19
CA PHE A 328 3.77 -0.65 9.52
C PHE A 328 2.50 -1.53 9.45
N SER A 329 2.23 -2.34 10.47
CA SER A 329 1.07 -3.24 10.47
C SER A 329 -0.21 -2.56 10.97
N LEU A 330 -1.38 -3.00 10.47
CA LEU A 330 -2.68 -2.58 11.03
C LEU A 330 -2.76 -2.92 12.52
N GLU A 331 -2.20 -4.06 12.91
CA GLU A 331 -2.16 -4.53 14.29
C GLU A 331 -1.44 -3.53 15.20
N ASP A 332 -0.27 -3.02 14.77
CA ASP A 332 0.47 -2.01 15.52
C ASP A 332 -0.28 -0.69 15.60
N PHE A 333 -0.93 -0.25 14.51
CA PHE A 333 -1.79 0.94 14.53
C PHE A 333 -2.96 0.79 15.52
N VAL A 334 -3.68 -0.34 15.47
CA VAL A 334 -4.80 -0.61 16.37
C VAL A 334 -4.32 -0.65 17.82
N ARG A 335 -3.22 -1.35 18.09
CA ARG A 335 -2.63 -1.50 19.42
C ARG A 335 -2.16 -0.18 20.01
N HIS A 336 -1.45 0.64 19.24
CA HIS A 336 -0.72 1.79 19.78
C HIS A 336 -1.46 3.12 19.59
N ALA A 337 -2.25 3.27 18.53
CA ALA A 337 -3.00 4.49 18.27
C ALA A 337 -4.49 4.30 18.57
N ALA A 338 -5.13 3.30 17.95
CA ALA A 338 -6.58 3.27 17.91
C ALA A 338 -7.23 2.93 19.26
N LEU A 339 -6.87 1.79 19.86
CA LEU A 339 -7.41 1.37 21.15
C LEU A 339 -7.10 2.39 22.26
N PRO A 340 -5.86 2.88 22.43
CA PRO A 340 -5.57 3.84 23.49
C PRO A 340 -6.31 5.17 23.30
N SER A 341 -6.50 5.65 22.06
CA SER A 341 -7.31 6.85 21.79
C SER A 341 -8.76 6.68 22.20
N LEU A 342 -9.39 5.57 21.79
CA LEU A 342 -10.80 5.30 22.07
C LEU A 342 -11.05 5.06 23.56
N VAL A 343 -10.16 4.32 24.25
CA VAL A 343 -10.23 4.12 25.70
C VAL A 343 -10.16 5.46 26.44
N LYS A 344 -9.28 6.38 26.00
CA LYS A 344 -9.17 7.73 26.57
C LYS A 344 -10.46 8.52 26.45
N ALA A 345 -11.13 8.42 25.30
CA ALA A 345 -12.38 9.13 25.04
C ALA A 345 -13.57 8.54 25.81
N CYS A 346 -13.63 7.20 25.93
CA CYS A 346 -14.66 6.51 26.71
C CYS A 346 -14.46 6.65 28.22
N GLY A 347 -13.21 6.76 28.69
CA GLY A 347 -12.83 6.74 30.11
C GLY A 347 -13.15 8.00 30.92
N GLY A 348 -13.93 8.95 30.38
CA GLY A 348 -14.50 10.07 31.13
C GLY A 348 -13.48 10.86 31.96
N GLY A 349 -12.67 11.70 31.30
CA GLY A 349 -11.94 12.81 31.92
C GLY A 349 -11.43 12.60 33.35
N ALA A 350 -10.29 11.92 33.51
CA ALA A 350 -9.41 12.33 34.59
C ALA A 350 -9.01 13.78 34.30
N ALA A 351 -9.56 14.71 35.06
CA ALA A 351 -9.31 16.15 35.03
C ALA A 351 -7.85 16.48 35.41
N GLY A 352 -6.90 15.95 34.66
CA GLY A 352 -5.49 16.33 34.68
C GLY A 352 -5.26 17.27 33.52
N ALA A 353 -4.71 18.45 33.82
CA ALA A 353 -4.42 19.53 32.87
C ALA A 353 -3.98 19.00 31.50
N HIS A 354 -4.87 19.12 30.51
CA HIS A 354 -4.47 18.93 29.12
C HIS A 354 -3.41 19.98 28.80
N PRO A 355 -2.23 19.59 28.28
CA PRO A 355 -1.29 20.58 27.76
C PRO A 355 -1.99 21.38 26.66
N ALA A 356 -1.76 22.69 26.62
CA ALA A 356 -2.53 23.64 25.80
C ALA A 356 -2.55 23.32 24.27
N ASN A 357 -1.67 22.42 23.80
CA ASN A 357 -1.53 22.02 22.41
C ASN A 357 -1.87 20.53 22.15
N ALA A 358 -2.42 19.78 23.11
CA ALA A 358 -2.93 18.44 22.82
C ALA A 358 -4.32 18.53 22.17
N PRO A 359 -4.61 17.75 21.10
CA PRO A 359 -5.97 17.65 20.60
C PRO A 359 -6.89 17.25 21.76
N SER A 360 -8.10 17.83 21.81
CA SER A 360 -9.09 17.41 22.79
C SER A 360 -9.24 15.88 22.69
N PRO A 361 -9.41 15.16 23.81
CA PRO A 361 -9.51 13.70 23.78
C PRO A 361 -10.59 13.21 22.80
N ASP A 362 -11.60 14.06 22.58
CA ASP A 362 -12.66 13.90 21.61
C ASP A 362 -12.22 14.13 20.15
N ALA A 363 -11.37 15.12 19.84
CA ALA A 363 -10.84 15.32 18.48
C ALA A 363 -9.92 14.17 18.02
N GLY A 364 -9.03 13.70 18.90
CA GLY A 364 -8.16 12.55 18.61
C GLY A 364 -8.94 11.25 18.38
N ALA A 365 -10.01 11.04 19.15
CA ALA A 365 -10.90 9.90 18.96
C ALA A 365 -11.73 10.00 17.67
N ARG A 366 -12.19 11.20 17.28
CA ARG A 366 -12.87 11.41 15.98
C ARG A 366 -11.95 11.06 14.81
N LEU A 367 -10.71 11.55 14.82
CA LEU A 367 -9.72 11.18 13.81
C LEU A 367 -9.48 9.66 13.82
N THR A 368 -9.30 9.06 14.99
CA THR A 368 -9.14 7.60 15.13
C THR A 368 -10.30 6.83 14.50
N CYS A 369 -11.54 7.19 14.84
CA CYS A 369 -12.74 6.59 14.25
C CYS A 369 -12.76 6.76 12.73
N HIS A 370 -12.37 7.92 12.23
CA HIS A 370 -12.32 8.20 10.80
C HIS A 370 -11.26 7.34 10.07
N LEU A 371 -10.05 7.23 10.64
CA LEU A 371 -8.99 6.34 10.13
C LEU A 371 -9.45 4.88 10.13
N LEU A 372 -10.01 4.38 11.25
CA LEU A 372 -10.53 3.02 11.34
C LEU A 372 -11.66 2.77 10.35
N LEU A 373 -12.61 3.71 10.21
CA LEU A 373 -13.72 3.59 9.27
C LEU A 373 -13.19 3.45 7.84
N ARG A 374 -12.14 4.17 7.47
CA ARG A 374 -11.53 4.07 6.14
C ARG A 374 -10.74 2.75 5.97
N LEU A 375 -9.98 2.35 6.98
CA LEU A 375 -9.19 1.11 6.99
C LEU A 375 -10.07 -0.14 6.92
N PHE A 376 -11.23 -0.11 7.59
CA PHE A 376 -12.19 -1.22 7.64
C PHE A 376 -13.33 -1.10 6.64
N LYS A 377 -13.44 0.01 5.88
CA LYS A 377 -14.52 0.17 4.89
C LYS A 377 -14.40 -0.92 3.85
N THR A 378 -15.24 -1.94 3.98
CA THR A 378 -15.54 -2.85 2.89
C THR A 378 -16.27 -2.03 1.85
N LEU A 379 -15.72 -1.94 0.63
CA LEU A 379 -16.56 -1.57 -0.49
C LEU A 379 -17.58 -2.70 -0.65
N ASP A 380 -18.76 -2.50 -0.06
CA ASP A 380 -19.97 -3.20 -0.44
C ASP A 380 -20.19 -2.82 -1.91
N THR A 381 -19.89 -3.77 -2.79
CA THR A 381 -19.75 -3.64 -4.26
C THR A 381 -18.51 -2.87 -4.76
N PRO A 382 -17.65 -3.49 -5.58
CA PRO A 382 -16.78 -2.72 -6.47
C PRO A 382 -17.71 -2.03 -7.46
N GLN A 383 -17.86 -0.71 -7.41
CA GLN A 383 -18.51 -0.03 -8.52
C GLN A 383 -17.52 -0.04 -9.70
N PRO A 384 -17.87 -0.61 -10.86
CA PRO A 384 -17.15 -0.34 -12.09
C PRO A 384 -17.55 1.09 -12.51
N GLU A 385 -17.04 2.11 -11.81
CA GLU A 385 -17.23 3.48 -12.28
C GLU A 385 -16.58 3.57 -13.67
N MET A 386 -17.40 4.00 -14.65
CA MET A 386 -17.07 4.00 -16.08
C MET A 386 -15.72 4.68 -16.34
N ARG A 387 -14.66 3.87 -16.51
CA ARG A 387 -13.34 4.30 -17.02
C ARG A 387 -13.36 4.58 -18.53
N CYS A 388 -14.52 4.56 -19.17
CA CYS A 388 -14.70 4.79 -20.60
C CYS A 388 -15.38 6.15 -20.88
N SER A 389 -14.73 7.27 -20.52
CA SER A 389 -15.01 8.54 -21.20
C SER A 389 -14.06 8.69 -22.38
N VAL A 390 -14.49 8.19 -23.54
CA VAL A 390 -13.92 8.57 -24.84
C VAL A 390 -14.29 10.04 -25.06
N THR A 391 -13.41 10.94 -24.62
CA THR A 391 -13.02 12.23 -25.22
C THR A 391 -12.35 13.10 -24.15
N ALA A 392 -11.14 13.58 -24.46
CA ALA A 392 -10.25 14.47 -23.70
C ALA A 392 -9.26 13.80 -22.72
N PRO A 393 -7.98 14.25 -22.69
CA PRO A 393 -7.01 13.80 -21.71
C PRO A 393 -7.36 14.44 -20.36
N SER A 394 -7.91 13.66 -19.43
CA SER A 394 -8.03 14.07 -18.04
C SER A 394 -6.98 13.30 -17.21
N PRO A 395 -6.32 13.96 -16.24
CA PRO A 395 -5.29 13.36 -15.39
C PRO A 395 -5.85 12.42 -14.28
N ASP A 396 -7.16 12.17 -14.22
CA ASP A 396 -7.88 11.64 -13.06
C ASP A 396 -7.96 10.09 -12.96
N ALA A 397 -7.25 9.34 -13.81
CA ALA A 397 -7.38 7.88 -13.87
C ALA A 397 -6.53 7.14 -12.82
N GLY A 398 -5.44 7.73 -12.32
CA GLY A 398 -4.48 7.07 -11.41
C GLY A 398 -4.97 6.90 -9.96
N ALA A 399 -5.73 7.88 -9.43
CA ALA A 399 -6.13 7.97 -8.03
C ALA A 399 -7.13 6.91 -7.65
N ARG A 400 -8.15 6.77 -8.51
CA ARG A 400 -9.29 5.90 -8.26
C ARG A 400 -8.84 4.45 -8.23
N LEU A 401 -7.86 4.08 -9.06
CA LEU A 401 -7.28 2.74 -9.08
C LEU A 401 -6.50 2.40 -7.81
N THR A 402 -5.78 3.37 -7.25
CA THR A 402 -4.92 3.08 -6.09
C THR A 402 -5.75 2.97 -4.81
N CYS A 403 -6.81 3.77 -4.62
CA CYS A 403 -7.77 3.56 -3.53
C CYS A 403 -8.37 2.14 -3.52
N HIS A 404 -8.69 1.56 -4.68
CA HIS A 404 -9.14 0.17 -4.77
C HIS A 404 -8.04 -0.86 -4.46
N LEU A 405 -6.79 -0.60 -4.91
CA LEU A 405 -5.60 -1.41 -4.62
C LEU A 405 -5.29 -1.47 -3.12
N LEU A 406 -5.41 -0.33 -2.43
CA LEU A 406 -5.21 -0.18 -0.99
C LEU A 406 -6.25 -1.00 -0.22
N LEU A 407 -7.54 -0.80 -0.52
CA LEU A 407 -8.66 -1.52 0.10
C LEU A 407 -8.63 -3.04 -0.15
N ARG A 408 -7.94 -3.50 -1.20
CA ARG A 408 -7.72 -4.93 -1.50
C ARG A 408 -6.64 -5.58 -0.64
N LEU A 409 -5.60 -4.84 -0.26
CA LEU A 409 -4.50 -5.36 0.56
C LEU A 409 -4.86 -5.52 2.06
N PHE A 410 -5.93 -4.87 2.52
CA PHE A 410 -6.34 -4.85 3.94
C PHE A 410 -7.04 -6.11 4.46
N LYS A 411 -7.73 -6.87 3.61
CA LYS A 411 -8.68 -7.90 4.06
C LYS A 411 -8.03 -9.21 4.59
N THR A 412 -6.70 -9.28 4.66
CA THR A 412 -5.95 -10.47 5.14
C THR A 412 -5.41 -10.39 6.55
N LEU A 413 -5.48 -9.25 7.23
CA LEU A 413 -5.12 -9.20 8.66
C LEU A 413 -6.23 -9.80 9.55
N ASP A 414 -7.38 -10.16 8.97
CA ASP A 414 -8.34 -11.10 9.54
C ASP A 414 -7.92 -12.58 9.33
N THR A 415 -6.70 -12.93 9.73
CA THR A 415 -6.58 -14.21 10.45
C THR A 415 -7.05 -13.92 11.87
N PRO A 416 -8.12 -14.54 12.36
CA PRO A 416 -8.56 -14.30 13.72
C PRO A 416 -7.44 -14.79 14.65
N GLN A 417 -6.70 -13.86 15.25
CA GLN A 417 -6.19 -14.10 16.59
C GLN A 417 -7.44 -14.34 17.44
N PRO A 418 -7.64 -15.53 18.05
CA PRO A 418 -8.89 -15.89 18.74
C PRO A 418 -9.31 -14.96 19.88
N GLY A 419 -8.52 -13.93 20.22
CA GLY A 419 -8.77 -12.97 21.30
C GLY A 419 -9.29 -11.59 20.87
N MET A 420 -9.19 -11.18 19.59
CA MET A 420 -9.44 -9.78 19.22
C MET A 420 -10.94 -9.44 19.11
N TRP A 421 -11.75 -10.41 18.67
CA TRP A 421 -13.22 -10.28 18.63
C TRP A 421 -13.89 -10.47 20.00
N SER A 422 -13.21 -11.11 20.95
CA SER A 422 -13.68 -11.31 22.33
C SER A 422 -13.76 -9.99 23.10
N PHE A 423 -12.88 -9.04 22.78
CA PHE A 423 -12.82 -7.73 23.44
C PHE A 423 -13.94 -6.78 23.00
N ILE A 424 -14.38 -6.86 21.74
CA ILE A 424 -15.48 -6.02 21.21
C ILE A 424 -16.86 -6.57 21.62
N LYS A 425 -16.98 -7.88 21.88
CA LYS A 425 -18.22 -8.48 22.40
C LYS A 425 -18.41 -8.32 23.92
N ALA A 426 -17.38 -7.94 24.66
CA ALA A 426 -17.44 -7.79 26.13
C ALA A 426 -17.88 -6.39 26.61
N THR A 427 -18.13 -5.45 25.70
CA THR A 427 -18.53 -4.06 25.99
C THR A 427 -19.93 -3.69 25.50
N ASN A 428 -20.80 -4.67 25.24
CA ASN A 428 -22.25 -4.46 25.13
C ASN A 428 -22.98 -5.13 26.29
#